data_AF-A0A2D6YRF7-F1
#
_entry.id   AF-A0A2D6YRF7-F1
#
_cell.length_a   1.000
_cell.length_b   1.000
_cell.length_c   1.000
_cell.angle_alpha   90.00
_cell.angle_beta   90.00
_cell.angle_gamma   90.00
#
_symmetry.space_group_name_H-M   'P 1'
#
loop_
_entity.id
_entity.type
_entity.pdbx_description
1 polymer ?
#
loop_
_entity_poly.entity_id
_entity_poly.type
_entity_poly.pdbx_seq_one_letter_code
_entity_poly.pdbx_strand_id
1 'polypeptide(L)'
;MPRILVNKNAIDLVDQERSTFQRFAEMSFSQCVNLIQIPRDRRYISMLPASYVLRRREEGDAWDDPMMQVALWNLHDLGVSEMSMSMASPEGGGDPEPQIRFDRAEATDMALGRESAINFSTAKSGRGLIAALNNVIHRTFHLNGEEFEVGIQDREQVEKYAKMAHEIRQPQEGLLFAIARVLASMLKQGLTAEDVEVRAGMELLTNLGCTAISVVSDEDRVVFNGFSVMAGLSSGLLQGLDWEQLKEIRKNVQMMIDQIEAREETPVVQSMPRPVAKRRRRN
;
A
#
# COMPACT_ATOMS: atom_id res chain seq x y z
N MET A 1 -27.82 -10.61 -8.70
CA MET A 1 -26.65 -11.01 -7.90
C MET A 1 -25.40 -10.77 -8.74
N PRO A 2 -24.32 -10.25 -8.15
CA PRO A 2 -23.07 -10.06 -8.87
C PRO A 2 -22.49 -11.41 -9.29
N ARG A 3 -21.85 -11.45 -10.46
CA ARG A 3 -21.37 -12.68 -11.11
C ARG A 3 -20.07 -12.42 -11.86
N ILE A 4 -19.27 -13.46 -12.03
CA ILE A 4 -18.07 -13.46 -12.87
C ILE A 4 -18.10 -14.67 -13.80
N LEU A 5 -17.63 -14.51 -15.04
CA LEU A 5 -17.46 -15.59 -15.99
C LEU A 5 -16.03 -16.12 -15.93
N VAL A 6 -15.87 -17.41 -15.62
CA VAL A 6 -14.56 -18.08 -15.61
C VAL A 6 -14.61 -19.29 -16.54
N ASN A 7 -13.77 -19.31 -17.58
CA ASN A 7 -13.80 -20.35 -18.62
C ASN A 7 -15.22 -20.57 -19.20
N LYS A 8 -15.94 -19.47 -19.45
CA LYS A 8 -17.35 -19.43 -19.92
C LYS A 8 -18.39 -19.96 -18.93
N ASN A 9 -18.00 -20.37 -17.73
CA ASN A 9 -18.93 -20.74 -16.67
C ASN A 9 -19.31 -19.51 -15.85
N ALA A 10 -20.62 -19.28 -15.67
CA ALA A 10 -21.11 -18.23 -14.80
C ALA A 10 -21.05 -18.68 -13.34
N ILE A 11 -20.35 -17.89 -12.52
CA ILE A 11 -20.22 -18.12 -11.08
C ILE A 11 -20.87 -16.95 -10.37
N ASP A 12 -21.89 -17.24 -9.58
CA ASP A 12 -22.52 -16.25 -8.72
C ASP A 12 -21.63 -15.97 -7.51
N LEU A 13 -21.51 -14.68 -7.16
CA LEU A 13 -20.73 -14.25 -6.01
C LEU A 13 -21.61 -14.26 -4.76
N VAL A 14 -21.15 -15.02 -3.76
CA VAL A 14 -21.82 -15.18 -2.47
C VAL A 14 -21.09 -14.33 -1.45
N ASP A 15 -21.84 -13.57 -0.65
CA ASP A 15 -21.26 -12.73 0.41
C ASP A 15 -20.39 -13.55 1.36
N GLN A 16 -19.23 -13.01 1.71
CA GLN A 16 -18.26 -13.64 2.60
C GLN A 16 -18.06 -12.81 3.86
N GLU A 17 -17.59 -13.47 4.92
CA GLU A 17 -17.21 -12.78 6.16
C GLU A 17 -15.99 -11.89 5.95
N ARG A 18 -15.93 -10.78 6.67
CA ARG A 18 -14.78 -9.86 6.69
C ARG A 18 -13.47 -10.57 7.06
N SER A 19 -13.53 -11.53 7.98
CA SER A 19 -12.41 -12.36 8.42
C SER A 19 -11.77 -13.13 7.26
N THR A 20 -12.56 -13.61 6.31
CA THR A 20 -12.07 -14.32 5.11
C THR A 20 -11.32 -13.37 4.17
N PHE A 21 -11.83 -12.14 3.97
CA PHE A 21 -11.12 -11.10 3.22
C PHE A 21 -9.80 -10.70 3.89
N GLN A 22 -9.78 -10.58 5.22
CA GLN A 22 -8.57 -10.30 6.00
C GLN A 22 -7.52 -11.39 5.79
N ARG A 23 -7.91 -12.66 5.91
CA ARG A 23 -7.02 -13.80 5.68
C ARG A 23 -6.43 -13.80 4.26
N PHE A 24 -7.25 -13.52 3.25
CA PHE A 24 -6.77 -13.38 1.87
C PHE A 24 -5.77 -12.24 1.75
N ALA A 25 -6.04 -11.10 2.39
CA ALA A 25 -5.15 -9.94 2.34
C ALA A 25 -3.80 -10.21 3.01
N GLU A 26 -3.78 -10.88 4.17
CA GLU A 26 -2.56 -11.29 4.87
C GLU A 26 -1.70 -12.22 4.01
N MET A 27 -2.32 -13.22 3.37
CA MET A 27 -1.63 -14.11 2.44
C MET A 27 -1.06 -13.33 1.24
N SER A 28 -1.86 -12.43 0.67
CA SER A 28 -1.51 -11.66 -0.52
C SER A 28 -0.46 -10.57 -0.26
N PHE A 29 -0.40 -10.04 0.96
CA PHE A 29 0.57 -9.01 1.34
C PHE A 29 2.01 -9.51 1.16
N SER A 30 2.28 -10.77 1.53
CA SER A 30 3.60 -11.38 1.29
C SER A 30 3.98 -11.44 -0.20
N GLN A 31 3.00 -11.65 -1.08
CA GLN A 31 3.20 -11.72 -2.53
C GLN A 31 3.36 -10.34 -3.17
N CYS A 32 2.90 -9.27 -2.50
CA CYS A 32 3.10 -7.90 -2.95
C CYS A 32 4.59 -7.52 -3.02
N VAL A 33 5.45 -8.12 -2.17
CA VAL A 33 6.90 -7.93 -2.21
C VAL A 33 7.48 -8.33 -3.58
N ASN A 34 6.97 -9.42 -4.18
CA ASN A 34 7.39 -9.87 -5.50
C ASN A 34 6.84 -8.96 -6.60
N LEU A 35 5.60 -8.47 -6.46
CA LEU A 35 5.01 -7.55 -7.45
C LEU A 35 5.76 -6.23 -7.53
N ILE A 36 6.32 -5.74 -6.43
CA ILE A 36 7.10 -4.49 -6.41
C ILE A 36 8.39 -4.61 -7.26
N GLN A 37 8.87 -5.82 -7.54
CA GLN A 37 10.03 -6.01 -8.43
C GLN A 37 9.68 -5.87 -9.92
N ILE A 38 8.40 -5.95 -10.27
CA ILE A 38 7.89 -5.75 -11.62
C ILE A 38 7.81 -4.23 -11.88
N PRO A 39 8.08 -3.70 -13.09
CA PRO A 39 7.84 -2.28 -13.40
C PRO A 39 6.39 -1.86 -13.08
N ARG A 40 6.21 -0.67 -12.49
CA ARG A 40 4.92 -0.18 -11.98
C ARG A 40 3.80 -0.19 -13.01
N ASP A 41 4.08 0.15 -14.26
CA ASP A 41 3.13 0.13 -15.39
C ASP A 41 2.66 -1.29 -15.78
N ARG A 42 3.31 -2.32 -15.23
CA ARG A 42 3.02 -3.74 -15.46
C ARG A 42 2.61 -4.48 -14.19
N ARG A 43 2.41 -3.77 -13.08
CA ARG A 43 1.90 -4.34 -11.83
C ARG A 43 0.39 -4.42 -11.90
N TYR A 44 -0.14 -5.63 -11.83
CA TYR A 44 -1.58 -5.85 -11.82
C TYR A 44 -1.97 -6.59 -10.55
N ILE A 45 -2.59 -5.89 -9.60
CA ILE A 45 -3.04 -6.49 -8.34
C ILE A 45 -4.05 -7.63 -8.58
N SER A 46 -4.79 -7.59 -9.70
CA SER A 46 -5.74 -8.63 -10.13
C SER A 46 -5.07 -9.98 -10.40
N MET A 47 -3.76 -10.02 -10.63
CA MET A 47 -3.02 -11.27 -10.80
C MET A 47 -2.95 -12.08 -9.50
N LEU A 48 -3.00 -11.46 -8.32
CA LEU A 48 -2.99 -12.19 -7.05
C LEU A 48 -4.25 -13.05 -6.88
N PRO A 49 -5.48 -12.51 -6.93
CA PRO A 49 -6.67 -13.33 -6.85
C PRO A 49 -6.84 -14.24 -8.07
N ALA A 50 -6.45 -13.83 -9.29
CA ALA A 50 -6.55 -14.72 -10.45
C ALA A 50 -5.65 -15.96 -10.31
N SER A 51 -4.40 -15.78 -9.83
CA SER A 51 -3.48 -16.90 -9.59
C SER A 51 -3.96 -17.80 -8.46
N TYR A 52 -4.60 -17.23 -7.44
CA TYR A 52 -5.23 -18.00 -6.38
C TYR A 52 -6.36 -18.88 -6.92
N VAL A 53 -7.27 -18.29 -7.72
CA VAL A 53 -8.39 -19.02 -8.35
C VAL A 53 -7.85 -20.16 -9.22
N LEU A 54 -6.86 -19.90 -10.08
CA LEU A 54 -6.28 -20.92 -10.95
C LEU A 54 -5.74 -22.10 -10.14
N ARG A 55 -4.86 -21.84 -9.17
CA ARG A 55 -4.24 -22.88 -8.35
C ARG A 55 -5.26 -23.70 -7.58
N ARG A 56 -6.23 -23.05 -6.92
CA ARG A 56 -7.26 -23.77 -6.15
C ARG A 56 -8.18 -24.59 -7.04
N ARG A 57 -8.44 -24.13 -8.26
CA ARG A 57 -9.20 -24.92 -9.25
C ARG A 57 -8.44 -26.13 -9.75
N GLU A 58 -7.12 -26.07 -9.87
CA GLU A 58 -6.26 -27.24 -10.16
C GLU A 58 -6.27 -28.25 -9.01
N GLU A 59 -6.28 -27.77 -7.76
CA GLU A 59 -6.38 -28.58 -6.55
C GLU A 59 -7.80 -29.20 -6.37
N GLY A 60 -8.78 -28.77 -7.17
CA GLY A 60 -10.14 -29.31 -7.19
C GLY A 60 -11.14 -28.60 -6.28
N ASP A 61 -10.76 -27.47 -5.67
CA ASP A 61 -11.60 -26.73 -4.73
C ASP A 61 -12.90 -26.22 -5.37
N ALA A 62 -14.01 -26.34 -4.65
CA ALA A 62 -15.32 -25.91 -5.14
C ALA A 62 -15.40 -24.37 -5.30
N TRP A 63 -16.27 -23.92 -6.22
CA TRP A 63 -16.45 -22.48 -6.48
C TRP A 63 -17.02 -21.72 -5.30
N ASP A 64 -17.75 -22.39 -4.41
CA ASP A 64 -18.38 -21.85 -3.21
C ASP A 64 -17.47 -21.91 -1.97
N ASP A 65 -16.23 -22.40 -2.10
CA ASP A 65 -15.23 -22.30 -1.02
C ASP A 65 -15.06 -20.82 -0.61
N PRO A 66 -15.04 -20.49 0.70
CA PRO A 66 -14.97 -19.11 1.16
C PRO A 66 -13.79 -18.31 0.60
N MET A 67 -12.60 -18.91 0.50
CA MET A 67 -11.43 -18.21 -0.01
C MET A 67 -11.46 -18.09 -1.54
N MET A 68 -12.00 -19.09 -2.23
CA MET A 68 -12.31 -19.00 -3.67
C MET A 68 -13.25 -17.83 -3.93
N GLN A 69 -14.35 -17.73 -3.17
CA GLN A 69 -15.33 -16.65 -3.29
C GLN A 69 -14.71 -15.28 -3.00
N VAL A 70 -13.83 -15.16 -2.00
CA VAL A 70 -13.10 -13.90 -1.75
C VAL A 70 -12.21 -13.51 -2.93
N ALA A 71 -11.49 -14.46 -3.54
CA ALA A 71 -10.66 -14.17 -4.70
C ALA A 71 -11.51 -13.71 -5.90
N LEU A 72 -12.65 -14.37 -6.15
CA LEU A 72 -13.60 -13.97 -7.20
C LEU A 72 -14.24 -12.59 -6.92
N TRP A 73 -14.58 -12.30 -5.66
CA TRP A 73 -15.04 -10.98 -5.25
C TRP A 73 -13.99 -9.91 -5.51
N ASN A 74 -12.74 -10.15 -5.14
CA ASN A 74 -11.64 -9.22 -5.38
C ASN A 74 -11.44 -8.96 -6.88
N LEU A 75 -11.55 -9.98 -7.73
CA LEU A 75 -11.51 -9.83 -9.19
C LEU A 75 -12.65 -8.95 -9.70
N HIS A 76 -13.88 -9.23 -9.27
CA HIS A 76 -15.05 -8.44 -9.60
C HIS A 76 -14.91 -6.99 -9.13
N ASP A 77 -14.42 -6.79 -7.91
CA ASP A 77 -14.18 -5.48 -7.31
C ASP A 77 -13.12 -4.66 -8.05
N LEU A 78 -12.13 -5.33 -8.64
CA LEU A 78 -11.15 -4.73 -9.53
C LEU A 78 -11.68 -4.55 -10.96
N GLY A 79 -12.92 -4.96 -11.23
CA GLY A 79 -13.59 -4.75 -12.51
C GLY A 79 -13.54 -5.91 -13.49
N VAL A 80 -12.98 -7.06 -13.10
CA VAL A 80 -12.94 -8.26 -13.94
C VAL A 80 -14.33 -8.90 -13.95
N SER A 81 -14.91 -9.03 -15.14
CA SER A 81 -16.22 -9.67 -15.34
C SER A 81 -16.12 -10.97 -16.13
N GLU A 82 -15.04 -11.17 -16.88
CA GLU A 82 -14.77 -12.38 -17.64
C GLU A 82 -13.27 -12.68 -17.67
N MET A 83 -12.90 -13.92 -17.35
CA MET A 83 -11.53 -14.41 -17.43
C MET A 83 -11.45 -15.86 -17.93
N SER A 84 -10.33 -16.15 -18.57
CA SER A 84 -9.96 -17.48 -19.04
C SER A 84 -8.68 -17.93 -18.37
N MET A 85 -8.64 -19.22 -18.04
CA MET A 85 -7.56 -19.89 -17.34
C MET A 85 -7.27 -21.20 -18.06
N SER A 86 -6.04 -21.38 -18.50
CA SER A 86 -5.59 -22.60 -19.18
C SER A 86 -4.18 -22.97 -18.79
N MET A 87 -3.87 -24.26 -18.88
CA MET A 87 -2.49 -24.74 -18.90
C MET A 87 -2.05 -24.79 -20.36
N ALA A 88 -1.15 -23.89 -20.75
CA ALA A 88 -0.62 -23.87 -22.11
C ALA A 88 0.71 -24.63 -22.13
N SER A 89 0.81 -25.68 -22.95
CA SER A 89 2.10 -26.30 -23.23
C SER A 89 2.95 -25.32 -24.03
N PRO A 90 4.16 -24.97 -23.58
CA PRO A 90 5.06 -24.14 -24.37
C PRO A 90 5.38 -24.84 -25.70
N GLU A 91 5.39 -24.08 -26.79
CA GLU A 91 5.79 -24.55 -28.12
C GLU A 91 7.29 -24.92 -28.09
N GLY A 92 7.58 -26.16 -27.69
CA GLY A 92 8.95 -26.62 -27.44
C GLY A 92 9.10 -27.83 -26.52
N GLY A 93 8.01 -28.33 -25.92
CA GLY A 93 8.04 -29.56 -25.11
C GLY A 93 8.49 -29.36 -23.66
N GLY A 94 8.08 -28.25 -23.05
CA GLY A 94 8.23 -28.00 -21.61
C GLY A 94 6.97 -28.33 -20.82
N ASP A 95 7.07 -28.22 -19.50
CA ASP A 95 5.91 -28.36 -18.61
C ASP A 95 4.86 -27.30 -18.94
N PRO A 96 3.55 -27.66 -18.92
CA PRO A 96 2.49 -26.69 -19.18
C PRO A 96 2.56 -25.51 -18.21
N GLU A 97 2.55 -24.29 -18.75
CA GLU A 97 2.58 -23.07 -17.95
C GLU A 97 1.15 -22.54 -17.73
N PRO A 98 0.85 -22.07 -16.51
CA PRO A 98 -0.43 -21.43 -16.22
C PRO A 98 -0.58 -20.12 -17.00
N GLN A 99 -1.66 -20.01 -17.79
CA GLN A 99 -2.04 -18.80 -18.48
C GLN A 99 -3.36 -18.26 -17.93
N ILE A 100 -3.34 -16.99 -17.54
CA ILE A 100 -4.50 -16.22 -17.10
C ILE A 100 -4.72 -15.09 -18.10
N ARG A 101 -5.94 -14.96 -18.61
CA ARG A 101 -6.36 -13.87 -19.48
C ARG A 101 -7.62 -13.23 -18.94
N PHE A 102 -7.61 -11.90 -18.79
CA PHE A 102 -8.82 -11.12 -18.49
C PHE A 102 -9.51 -10.79 -19.81
N ASP A 103 -10.57 -11.53 -20.15
CA ASP A 103 -11.30 -11.36 -21.41
C ASP A 103 -12.18 -10.10 -21.39
N ARG A 104 -12.66 -9.70 -20.20
CA ARG A 104 -13.43 -8.48 -20.00
C ARG A 104 -13.14 -7.87 -18.62
N ALA A 105 -12.60 -6.67 -18.61
CA ALA A 105 -12.37 -5.90 -17.40
C ALA A 105 -12.60 -4.40 -17.65
N GLU A 106 -13.25 -3.73 -16.71
CA GLU A 106 -13.41 -2.27 -16.69
C GLU A 106 -12.91 -1.74 -15.35
N ALA A 107 -11.86 -0.90 -15.38
CA ALA A 107 -11.19 -0.46 -14.16
C ALA A 107 -12.15 0.31 -13.23
N THR A 108 -12.35 -0.22 -12.03
CA THR A 108 -13.14 0.41 -10.96
C THR A 108 -12.30 1.39 -10.15
N ASP A 109 -12.93 2.12 -9.24
CA ASP A 109 -12.22 2.94 -8.26
C ASP A 109 -11.20 2.14 -7.42
N MET A 110 -11.46 0.87 -7.15
CA MET A 110 -10.51 -0.01 -6.45
C MET A 110 -9.27 -0.30 -7.29
N ALA A 111 -9.45 -0.60 -8.58
CA ALA A 111 -8.35 -0.84 -9.51
C ALA A 111 -7.53 0.44 -9.78
N LEU A 112 -8.19 1.60 -9.77
CA LEU A 112 -7.55 2.90 -9.95
C LEU A 112 -6.94 3.47 -8.65
N GLY A 113 -7.14 2.81 -7.51
CA GLY A 113 -6.62 3.28 -6.23
C GLY A 113 -7.21 4.62 -5.77
N ARG A 114 -8.49 4.88 -6.09
CA ARG A 114 -9.20 6.10 -5.69
C ARG A 114 -9.70 5.99 -4.26
N GLU A 115 -9.74 7.11 -3.54
CA GLU A 115 -10.16 7.13 -2.12
C GLU A 115 -11.60 6.66 -1.86
N SER A 116 -12.50 6.79 -2.84
CA SER A 116 -13.89 6.32 -2.82
C SER A 116 -14.00 4.79 -2.66
N ALA A 117 -12.94 4.06 -3.03
CA ALA A 117 -12.82 2.62 -2.92
C ALA A 117 -12.88 2.11 -1.47
N ILE A 118 -12.39 2.91 -0.52
CA ILE A 118 -12.43 2.59 0.92
C ILE A 118 -13.53 3.44 1.57
N ASN A 119 -14.70 2.84 1.77
CA ASN A 119 -15.88 3.47 2.36
C ASN A 119 -16.51 2.55 3.43
N PHE A 120 -17.60 3.00 4.07
CA PHE A 120 -18.26 2.23 5.13
C PHE A 120 -18.57 0.78 4.71
N SER A 121 -19.12 0.59 3.51
CA SER A 121 -19.53 -0.73 3.02
C SER A 121 -18.32 -1.63 2.77
N THR A 122 -17.29 -1.12 2.10
CA THR A 122 -16.10 -1.90 1.73
C THR A 122 -15.19 -2.17 2.92
N ALA A 123 -15.10 -1.25 3.89
CA ALA A 123 -14.38 -1.47 5.15
C ALA A 123 -15.08 -2.50 6.05
N LYS A 124 -16.42 -2.43 6.16
CA LYS A 124 -17.21 -3.35 6.99
C LYS A 124 -17.23 -4.78 6.43
N SER A 125 -17.31 -4.92 5.10
CA SER A 125 -17.28 -6.23 4.43
C SER A 125 -15.88 -6.82 4.27
N GLY A 126 -14.83 -6.00 4.34
CA GLY A 126 -13.45 -6.41 4.06
C GLY A 126 -13.05 -6.29 2.58
N ARG A 127 -14.00 -6.04 1.68
CA ARG A 127 -13.76 -5.86 0.23
C ARG A 127 -12.79 -4.73 -0.09
N GLY A 128 -12.68 -3.71 0.78
CA GLY A 128 -11.72 -2.62 0.62
C GLY A 128 -10.24 -3.03 0.74
N LEU A 129 -9.96 -4.23 1.27
CA LEU A 129 -8.58 -4.70 1.48
C LEU A 129 -7.82 -4.87 0.16
N ILE A 130 -8.47 -5.28 -0.92
CA ILE A 130 -7.80 -5.39 -2.22
C ILE A 130 -7.38 -4.03 -2.77
N ALA A 131 -8.19 -2.99 -2.54
CA ALA A 131 -7.82 -1.61 -2.90
C ALA A 131 -6.64 -1.11 -2.05
N ALA A 132 -6.58 -1.50 -0.78
CA ALA A 132 -5.46 -1.19 0.10
C ALA A 132 -4.16 -1.88 -0.36
N LEU A 133 -4.23 -3.16 -0.76
CA LEU A 133 -3.09 -3.87 -1.38
C LEU A 133 -2.68 -3.27 -2.72
N ASN A 134 -3.66 -2.86 -3.54
CA ASN A 134 -3.39 -2.16 -4.79
C ASN A 134 -2.63 -0.86 -4.55
N ASN A 135 -2.98 -0.12 -3.50
CA ASN A 135 -2.25 1.07 -3.09
C ASN A 135 -0.81 0.69 -2.71
N VAL A 136 -0.58 -0.33 -1.87
CA VAL A 136 0.76 -0.80 -1.43
C VAL A 136 1.74 -0.95 -2.60
N ILE A 137 1.34 -1.63 -3.68
CA ILE A 137 2.26 -1.94 -4.79
C ILE A 137 2.49 -0.77 -5.77
N HIS A 138 1.70 0.31 -5.65
CA HIS A 138 1.73 1.47 -6.55
C HIS A 138 2.11 2.78 -5.85
N ARG A 139 2.45 2.76 -4.55
CA ARG A 139 2.77 3.98 -3.80
C ARG A 139 4.03 4.63 -4.35
N THR A 140 3.96 5.95 -4.47
CA THR A 140 5.13 6.79 -4.72
C THR A 140 5.25 7.84 -3.62
N PHE A 141 6.46 8.34 -3.45
CA PHE A 141 6.78 9.40 -2.51
C PHE A 141 7.72 10.40 -3.18
N HIS A 142 7.40 11.68 -3.05
CA HIS A 142 8.20 12.76 -3.62
C HIS A 142 9.12 13.32 -2.55
N LEU A 143 10.43 13.10 -2.71
CA LEU A 143 11.45 13.65 -1.83
C LEU A 143 12.23 14.73 -2.58
N ASN A 144 12.19 15.97 -2.09
CA ASN A 144 12.86 17.12 -2.72
C ASN A 144 12.46 17.34 -4.19
N GLY A 145 11.22 16.97 -4.55
CA GLY A 145 10.69 17.09 -5.92
C GLY A 145 11.00 15.91 -6.84
N GLU A 146 11.76 14.92 -6.39
CA GLU A 146 12.01 13.68 -7.14
C GLU A 146 11.06 12.57 -6.67
N GLU A 147 10.45 11.85 -7.63
CA GLU A 147 9.51 10.75 -7.35
C GLU A 147 10.27 9.43 -7.11
N PHE A 148 9.99 8.78 -5.99
CA PHE A 148 10.50 7.47 -5.64
C PHE A 148 9.36 6.47 -5.45
N GLU A 149 9.55 5.25 -5.93
CA GLU A 149 8.62 4.17 -5.59
C GLU A 149 8.84 3.70 -4.15
N VAL A 150 7.75 3.59 -3.40
CA VAL A 150 7.80 3.14 -2.00
C VAL A 150 7.27 1.72 -1.92
N GLY A 151 8.22 0.77 -1.83
CA GLY A 151 7.91 -0.63 -1.61
C GLY A 151 7.80 -1.02 -0.13
N ILE A 152 7.38 -2.26 0.12
CA ILE A 152 7.37 -2.89 1.44
C ILE A 152 8.82 -3.14 1.88
N GLN A 153 9.24 -2.55 3.00
CA GLN A 153 10.56 -2.79 3.58
C GLN A 153 10.54 -3.95 4.59
N ASP A 154 11.74 -4.41 4.97
CA ASP A 154 11.88 -5.37 6.05
C ASP A 154 11.29 -4.80 7.34
N ARG A 155 10.42 -5.60 7.98
CA ARG A 155 9.75 -5.27 9.22
C ARG A 155 10.73 -4.83 10.31
N GLU A 156 11.90 -5.46 10.43
CA GLU A 156 12.89 -5.08 11.45
C GLU A 156 13.40 -3.65 11.24
N GLN A 157 13.57 -3.23 9.98
CA GLN A 157 14.00 -1.87 9.63
C GLN A 157 12.89 -0.87 9.91
N VAL A 158 11.65 -1.17 9.50
CA VAL A 158 10.49 -0.31 9.75
C VAL A 158 10.28 -0.10 11.25
N GLU A 159 10.30 -1.18 12.05
CA GLU A 159 10.14 -1.09 13.51
C GLU A 159 11.27 -0.32 14.19
N LYS A 160 12.52 -0.49 13.74
CA LYS A 160 13.69 0.25 14.26
C LYS A 160 13.48 1.76 14.12
N TYR A 161 13.07 2.23 12.94
CA TYR A 161 12.89 3.67 12.70
C TYR A 161 11.60 4.22 13.28
N ALA A 162 10.54 3.41 13.38
CA ALA A 162 9.34 3.77 14.12
C ALA A 162 9.64 3.98 15.62
N LYS A 163 10.41 3.08 16.24
CA LYS A 163 10.85 3.20 17.65
C LYS A 163 11.71 4.44 17.85
N MET A 164 12.70 4.67 16.96
CA MET A 164 13.54 5.87 17.01
C MET A 164 12.70 7.15 16.95
N ALA A 165 11.74 7.23 16.02
CA ALA A 165 10.83 8.38 15.92
C ALA A 165 10.00 8.57 17.19
N HIS A 166 9.52 7.47 17.79
CA HIS A 166 8.77 7.51 19.04
C HIS A 166 9.61 8.04 20.21
N GLU A 167 10.87 7.61 20.32
CA GLU A 167 11.78 8.00 21.39
C GLU A 167 12.18 9.49 21.35
N ILE A 168 12.34 10.06 20.14
CA ILE A 168 12.72 11.47 19.96
C ILE A 168 11.54 12.44 19.86
N ARG A 169 10.32 11.89 19.89
CA ARG A 169 9.08 12.65 19.75
C ARG A 169 8.95 13.66 20.89
N GLN A 170 8.73 14.93 20.54
CA GLN A 170 8.52 15.97 21.54
C GLN A 170 7.13 15.83 22.18
N PRO A 171 6.94 16.28 23.44
CA PRO A 171 5.62 16.34 24.04
C PRO A 171 4.67 17.15 23.14
N GLN A 172 3.47 16.62 22.88
CA GLN A 172 2.45 17.20 21.99
C GLN A 172 2.75 17.19 20.48
N GLU A 173 3.94 16.76 20.04
CA GLU A 173 4.24 16.56 18.62
C GLU A 173 3.45 15.37 18.06
N GLY A 174 2.98 15.42 16.82
CA GLY A 174 2.42 14.25 16.11
C GLY A 174 3.51 13.27 15.65
N LEU A 175 3.21 11.97 15.59
CA LEU A 175 4.19 10.94 15.16
C LEU A 175 4.72 11.20 13.74
N LEU A 176 3.87 11.73 12.85
CA LEU A 176 4.23 12.13 11.50
C LEU A 176 5.45 13.08 11.47
N PHE A 177 5.43 14.11 12.31
CA PHE A 177 6.50 15.11 12.37
C PHE A 177 7.80 14.51 12.91
N ALA A 178 7.71 13.64 13.91
CA ALA A 178 8.88 12.95 14.45
C ALA A 178 9.53 12.03 13.39
N ILE A 179 8.74 11.26 12.62
CA ILE A 179 9.24 10.42 11.53
C ILE A 179 9.92 11.28 10.45
N ALA A 180 9.30 12.41 10.07
CA ALA A 180 9.88 13.32 9.09
C ALA A 180 11.24 13.89 9.56
N ARG A 181 11.40 14.20 10.85
CA ARG A 181 12.70 14.60 11.44
C ARG A 181 13.74 13.49 11.39
N VAL A 182 13.35 12.24 11.68
CA VAL A 182 14.25 11.08 11.56
C VAL A 182 14.74 10.95 10.12
N LEU A 183 13.82 10.98 9.14
CA LEU A 183 14.17 10.89 7.72
C LEU A 183 15.09 12.04 7.28
N ALA A 184 14.80 13.27 7.67
CA ALA A 184 15.67 14.41 7.36
C ALA A 184 17.07 14.29 7.98
N SER A 185 17.17 13.72 9.18
CA SER A 185 18.46 13.45 9.83
C SER A 185 19.28 12.40 9.07
N MET A 186 18.64 11.37 8.50
CA MET A 186 19.30 10.36 7.67
C MET A 186 19.90 10.99 6.41
N LEU A 187 19.14 11.84 5.72
CA LEU A 187 19.61 12.53 4.52
C LEU A 187 20.79 13.46 4.82
N LYS A 188 20.77 14.15 5.97
CA LYS A 188 21.90 14.98 6.43
C LYS A 188 23.14 14.18 6.79
N GLN A 189 23.00 12.91 7.12
CA GLN A 189 24.12 12.00 7.35
C GLN A 189 24.72 11.47 6.03
N GLY A 190 24.16 11.85 4.89
CA GLY A 190 24.62 11.46 3.56
C GLY A 190 23.95 10.18 3.04
N LEU A 191 22.90 9.69 3.70
CA LEU A 191 22.08 8.61 3.15
C LEU A 191 21.22 9.14 1.99
N THR A 192 20.94 8.25 1.06
CA THR A 192 20.26 8.47 -0.21
C THR A 192 18.94 7.72 -0.26
N ALA A 193 18.08 8.01 -1.24
CA ALA A 193 16.80 7.32 -1.41
C ALA A 193 16.94 5.82 -1.70
N GLU A 194 18.12 5.36 -2.10
CA GLU A 194 18.43 3.94 -2.31
C GLU A 194 18.73 3.20 -1.00
N ASP A 195 19.09 3.91 0.07
CA ASP A 195 19.40 3.30 1.36
C ASP A 195 18.13 2.78 2.04
N VAL A 196 18.21 1.58 2.63
CA VAL A 196 17.06 0.89 3.24
C VAL A 196 16.44 1.72 4.36
N GLU A 197 17.26 2.51 5.04
CA GLU A 197 16.85 3.43 6.10
C GLU A 197 15.94 4.53 5.60
N VAL A 198 16.31 5.14 4.47
CA VAL A 198 15.54 6.22 3.85
C VAL A 198 14.25 5.65 3.27
N ARG A 199 14.31 4.48 2.63
CA ARG A 199 13.12 3.77 2.14
C ARG A 199 12.14 3.41 3.25
N ALA A 200 12.63 2.95 4.40
CA ALA A 200 11.79 2.67 5.57
C ALA A 200 11.15 3.95 6.13
N GLY A 201 11.89 5.07 6.16
CA GLY A 201 11.33 6.37 6.52
C GLY A 201 10.25 6.85 5.56
N MET A 202 10.43 6.68 4.25
CA MET A 202 9.41 6.98 3.24
C MET A 202 8.18 6.08 3.40
N GLU A 203 8.36 4.78 3.66
CA GLU A 203 7.26 3.86 3.95
C GLU A 203 6.47 4.32 5.18
N LEU A 204 7.14 4.67 6.28
CA LEU A 204 6.50 5.14 7.51
C LEU A 204 5.68 6.43 7.28
N LEU A 205 6.19 7.38 6.49
CA LEU A 205 5.46 8.61 6.14
C LEU A 205 4.24 8.31 5.26
N THR A 206 4.40 7.47 4.23
CA THR A 206 3.26 7.08 3.35
C THR A 206 2.19 6.31 4.12
N ASN A 207 2.57 5.49 5.09
CA ASN A 207 1.65 4.78 5.99
C ASN A 207 0.81 5.74 6.86
N LEU A 208 1.25 6.99 7.04
CA LEU A 208 0.51 8.07 7.71
C LEU A 208 -0.17 9.03 6.72
N GLY A 209 -0.18 8.68 5.43
CA GLY A 209 -0.79 9.48 4.37
C GLY A 209 0.08 10.58 3.80
N CYS A 210 1.34 10.77 4.24
CA CYS A 210 2.25 11.75 3.67
C CYS A 210 2.93 11.19 2.42
N THR A 211 2.82 11.90 1.29
CA THR A 211 3.34 11.45 -0.01
C THR A 211 4.42 12.36 -0.58
N ALA A 212 4.67 13.52 0.03
CA ALA A 212 5.73 14.40 -0.41
C ALA A 212 6.32 15.26 0.71
N ILE A 213 7.65 15.36 0.76
CA ILE A 213 8.37 16.30 1.62
C ILE A 213 9.54 16.96 0.88
N SER A 214 9.95 18.13 1.35
CA SER A 214 11.25 18.73 1.02
C SER A 214 12.06 18.94 2.29
N VAL A 215 13.32 18.56 2.26
CA VAL A 215 14.30 18.84 3.31
C VAL A 215 15.15 20.02 2.86
N VAL A 216 14.95 21.17 3.49
CA VAL A 216 15.73 22.38 3.20
C VAL A 216 16.92 22.39 4.14
N SER A 217 18.07 21.93 3.62
CA SER A 217 19.31 21.73 4.39
C SER A 217 19.81 23.01 5.06
N ASP A 218 19.72 24.16 4.38
CA ASP A 218 20.24 25.43 4.87
C ASP A 218 19.43 26.00 6.04
N GLU A 219 18.15 25.66 6.12
CA GLU A 219 17.21 26.16 7.13
C GLU A 219 16.88 25.13 8.21
N ASP A 220 17.55 23.98 8.19
CA ASP A 220 17.31 22.88 9.12
C ASP A 220 15.81 22.53 9.22
N ARG A 221 15.07 22.56 8.11
CA ARG A 221 13.61 22.39 8.11
C ARG A 221 13.12 21.31 7.16
N VAL A 222 11.99 20.71 7.51
CA VAL A 222 11.22 19.80 6.66
C VAL A 222 9.90 20.47 6.32
N VAL A 223 9.55 20.46 5.04
CA VAL A 223 8.32 21.02 4.49
C VAL A 223 7.48 19.88 3.94
N PHE A 224 6.21 19.79 4.35
CA PHE A 224 5.28 18.80 3.82
C PHE A 224 4.61 19.35 2.55
N ASN A 225 4.75 18.64 1.43
CA ASN A 225 4.28 19.11 0.13
C ASN A 225 3.10 18.32 -0.43
N GLY A 226 2.74 17.20 0.20
CA GLY A 226 1.73 16.32 -0.35
C GLY A 226 1.25 15.25 0.62
N PHE A 227 -0.04 14.99 0.54
CA PHE A 227 -0.74 13.97 1.31
C PHE A 227 -1.72 13.20 0.41
N SER A 228 -2.06 11.98 0.82
CA SER A 228 -3.02 11.11 0.15
C SER A 228 -3.93 10.43 1.16
N VAL A 229 -5.23 10.75 1.09
CA VAL A 229 -6.27 10.07 1.87
C VAL A 229 -6.24 8.57 1.60
N MET A 230 -6.08 8.15 0.34
CA MET A 230 -6.01 6.74 -0.02
C MET A 230 -4.83 6.02 0.68
N ALA A 231 -3.65 6.63 0.74
CA ALA A 231 -2.50 6.02 1.42
C ALA A 231 -2.76 5.82 2.93
N GLY A 232 -3.31 6.85 3.60
CA GLY A 232 -3.68 6.77 5.01
C GLY A 232 -4.77 5.73 5.29
N LEU A 233 -5.84 5.72 4.48
CA LEU A 233 -6.93 4.74 4.60
C LEU A 233 -6.46 3.31 4.34
N SER A 234 -5.61 3.11 3.34
CA SER A 234 -5.08 1.79 2.99
C SER A 234 -4.24 1.21 4.14
N SER A 235 -3.34 2.02 4.69
CA SER A 235 -2.51 1.66 5.83
C SER A 235 -3.37 1.33 7.06
N GLY A 236 -4.33 2.19 7.40
CA GLY A 236 -5.23 1.96 8.53
C GLY A 236 -6.06 0.68 8.38
N LEU A 237 -6.58 0.43 7.17
CA LEU A 237 -7.40 -0.76 6.90
C LEU A 237 -6.58 -2.06 7.00
N LEU A 238 -5.34 -2.06 6.48
CA LEU A 238 -4.42 -3.19 6.58
C LEU A 238 -3.94 -3.44 8.03
N GLN A 239 -3.92 -2.40 8.88
CA GLN A 239 -3.67 -2.52 10.32
C GLN A 239 -4.90 -2.99 11.12
N GLY A 240 -6.03 -3.23 10.46
CA GLY A 240 -7.23 -3.77 11.07
C GLY A 240 -8.18 -2.73 11.67
N LEU A 241 -7.96 -1.43 11.43
CA LEU A 241 -8.83 -0.38 11.94
C LEU A 241 -10.27 -0.51 11.40
N ASP A 242 -11.23 -0.09 12.21
CA ASP A 242 -12.64 -0.04 11.83
C ASP A 242 -12.99 1.25 11.07
N TRP A 243 -14.23 1.33 10.58
CA TRP A 243 -14.67 2.48 9.80
C TRP A 243 -14.67 3.81 10.58
N GLU A 244 -15.00 3.78 11.88
CA GLU A 244 -15.02 5.00 12.68
C GLU A 244 -13.61 5.56 12.86
N GLN A 245 -12.64 4.68 13.09
CA GLN A 245 -11.22 5.04 13.14
C GLN A 245 -10.70 5.53 11.77
N LEU A 246 -11.11 4.88 10.66
CA LEU A 246 -10.72 5.29 9.31
C LEU A 246 -11.29 6.68 8.93
N LYS A 247 -12.47 7.05 9.42
CA LYS A 247 -13.02 8.40 9.23
C LYS A 247 -12.15 9.47 9.88
N GLU A 248 -11.64 9.20 11.08
CA GLU A 248 -10.72 10.13 11.76
C GLU A 248 -9.41 10.28 10.98
N ILE A 249 -8.87 9.18 10.42
CA ILE A 249 -7.71 9.24 9.51
C ILE A 249 -8.03 10.10 8.29
N ARG A 250 -9.15 9.85 7.61
CA ARG A 250 -9.58 10.66 6.45
C ARG A 250 -9.63 12.14 6.80
N LYS A 251 -10.30 12.48 7.90
CA LYS A 251 -10.44 13.87 8.36
C LYS A 251 -9.08 14.52 8.63
N ASN A 252 -8.20 13.83 9.34
CA ASN A 252 -6.88 14.35 9.67
C ASN A 252 -6.01 14.55 8.43
N VAL A 253 -6.02 13.59 7.49
CA VAL A 253 -5.26 13.70 6.24
C VAL A 253 -5.84 14.80 5.34
N GLN A 254 -7.16 14.89 5.23
CA GLN A 254 -7.83 15.94 4.44
C GLN A 254 -7.50 17.33 4.98
N MET A 255 -7.50 17.52 6.29
CA MET A 255 -7.08 18.78 6.91
C MET A 255 -5.66 19.18 6.51
N MET A 256 -4.73 18.23 6.42
CA MET A 256 -3.35 18.50 5.97
C MET A 256 -3.30 18.85 4.48
N ILE A 257 -4.13 18.23 3.64
CA ILE A 257 -4.27 18.58 2.22
C ILE A 257 -4.77 20.02 2.09
N ASP A 258 -5.87 20.35 2.79
CA ASP A 258 -6.50 21.66 2.74
C ASP A 258 -5.53 22.78 3.19
N GLN A 259 -4.71 22.53 4.22
CA GLN A 259 -3.67 23.46 4.67
C GLN A 259 -2.59 23.75 3.62
N ILE A 260 -2.18 22.73 2.85
CA ILE A 260 -1.22 22.90 1.75
C ILE A 260 -1.86 23.69 0.61
N GLU A 261 -3.09 23.36 0.23
CA GLU A 261 -3.79 24.01 -0.88
C GLU A 261 -4.13 25.48 -0.59
N ALA A 262 -4.52 25.79 0.63
CA ALA A 262 -4.81 27.16 1.07
C ALA A 262 -3.55 28.06 1.13
N ARG A 263 -2.34 27.48 1.12
CA ARG A 263 -1.04 28.16 1.31
C ARG A 263 -0.96 29.04 2.57
N GLU A 264 -1.86 28.87 3.52
CA GLU A 264 -1.92 29.72 4.72
C GLU A 264 -0.77 29.44 5.68
N GLU A 265 -0.21 28.23 5.69
CA GLU A 265 1.05 27.86 6.35
C GLU A 265 1.40 26.44 5.86
N THR A 266 2.45 26.28 5.04
CA THR A 266 2.91 24.92 4.74
C THR A 266 3.42 24.31 6.04
N PRO A 267 2.97 23.10 6.45
CA PRO A 267 3.43 22.52 7.71
C PRO A 267 4.96 22.41 7.69
N VAL A 268 5.63 23.12 8.61
CA VAL A 268 7.09 23.12 8.74
C VAL A 268 7.50 22.49 10.05
N VAL A 269 8.49 21.61 10.01
CA VAL A 269 9.12 21.04 11.21
C VAL A 269 10.61 21.39 11.24
N GLN A 270 11.08 21.86 12.39
CA GLN A 270 12.51 22.04 12.62
C GLN A 270 13.19 20.68 12.82
N SER A 271 14.18 20.38 11.97
CA SER A 271 15.53 20.08 12.45
C SER A 271 15.72 19.51 13.85
N MET A 272 16.09 18.23 14.04
CA MET A 272 16.81 17.93 15.29
C MET A 272 18.14 18.70 15.29
N PRO A 273 18.47 19.48 16.33
CA PRO A 273 19.83 20.00 16.47
C PRO A 273 20.77 18.80 16.53
N ARG A 274 21.73 18.77 15.59
CA ARG A 274 22.76 17.73 15.29
C ARG A 274 22.78 16.52 16.25
N PRO A 275 22.80 15.27 15.74
CA PRO A 275 22.99 14.12 16.61
C PRO A 275 24.28 14.30 17.41
N VAL A 276 24.21 14.07 18.73
CA VAL A 276 25.37 14.07 19.62
C VAL A 276 26.38 13.11 19.02
N ALA A 277 27.39 13.67 18.35
CA ALA A 277 28.44 12.90 17.72
C ALA A 277 29.04 11.98 18.79
N LYS A 278 28.91 10.66 18.62
CA LYS A 278 29.85 9.73 19.23
C LYS A 278 31.22 10.12 18.70
N ARG A 279 31.96 10.90 19.49
CA ARG A 279 33.38 11.16 19.32
C ARG A 279 34.03 9.83 18.95
N ARG A 280 34.50 9.69 17.70
CA ARG A 280 35.52 8.70 17.35
C ARG A 280 36.67 8.93 18.32
N ARG A 281 36.83 8.06 19.32
CA ARG A 281 38.09 7.95 20.03
C ARG A 281 39.09 7.41 19.01
N ARG A 282 39.94 8.31 18.49
CA ARG A 282 41.27 7.90 18.07
C ARG A 282 41.99 7.42 19.32
N ASN A 283 42.36 6.14 19.32
CA ASN A 283 43.63 5.62 19.80
C ASN A 283 43.89 4.34 19.02
#